data_AF-A0A2E3YIX1-F1
#
_entry.id   AF-A0A2E3YIX1-F1
#
_cell.length_a   1.000
_cell.length_b   1.000
_cell.length_c   1.000
_cell.angle_alpha   90.00
_cell.angle_beta   90.00
_cell.angle_gamma   90.00
#
_symmetry.space_group_name_H-M   'P 1'
#
loop_
_entity.id
_entity.type
_entity.pdbx_description
1 polymer ?
#
loop_
_entity_poly.entity_id
_entity_poly.type
_entity_poly.pdbx_seq_one_letter_code
_entity_poly.pdbx_strand_id
1 'polypeptide(L)'
;MDLNRQPPRRPSNTGMGGVVGLARMTDKARGHYAELIGEFKYGQISGNDADLLAFLNTTEEAFLDLAIATPDDELAEQVVASSGRSTAEIDEFNTQQLDREPEDDLHRRLLKERIEAYAPERTDIKTVLKSIELDDWGAFRDTDLTAAPPRTAYIKTVLGIVAAARMADKARASRIDKLGGYYLYGDDSYLDRQILELLGIDAATFAEGAWLNPNDVELGEWLLERIKPLSTGTVSAFNARMSLHGIATPGYEERFAKRRDEVCGEGRNDITTYFELMDIDDQDHFEIVDLERRPPRSPYDASVAGILSFGRMIDKGRAHLAQRLSVYYFGEDSGFDRRILEHLGITQEQFEKGLSEHATDDAVLGWLQPQLEAVAGKVDDLNETLQSLSPDNVRDFLRGAVRKLDPARTDLDTFMAFSELDDVVTFARLHSHV
;
A
#
# COMPACT_ATOMS: atom_id res chain seq x y z
N MET A 1 2.60 -1.03 6.55
CA MET A 1 3.13 0.02 5.66
C MET A 1 3.29 -0.63 4.30
N ASP A 2 2.92 0.05 3.21
CA ASP A 2 3.09 -0.53 1.87
C ASP A 2 4.48 -0.21 1.30
N LEU A 3 5.38 -1.18 1.40
CA LEU A 3 6.77 -1.06 0.95
C LEU A 3 6.95 -1.38 -0.54
N ASN A 4 5.87 -1.72 -1.26
CA ASN A 4 5.89 -1.75 -2.73
C ASN A 4 5.89 -0.33 -3.32
N ARG A 5 5.50 0.68 -2.51
CA ARG A 5 5.33 2.07 -2.95
C ARG A 5 6.36 3.03 -2.41
N GLN A 6 7.11 2.63 -1.39
CA GLN A 6 8.11 3.44 -0.71
C GLN A 6 9.12 2.54 0.00
N PRO A 7 10.35 3.01 0.25
CA PRO A 7 11.26 2.25 1.10
C PRO A 7 10.81 2.38 2.57
N PRO A 8 11.19 1.43 3.45
CA PRO A 8 11.10 1.68 4.89
C PRO A 8 12.04 2.84 5.26
N ARG A 9 11.85 3.46 6.43
CA ARG A 9 12.69 4.56 6.90
C ARG A 9 14.18 4.21 6.82
N ARG A 10 15.01 5.25 6.66
CA ARG A 10 16.43 5.07 6.44
C ARG A 10 17.06 4.33 7.63
N PRO A 11 18.01 3.42 7.40
CA PRO A 11 18.65 2.70 8.49
C PRO A 11 19.36 3.61 9.50
N SER A 12 19.84 4.80 9.13
CA SER A 12 20.39 5.77 10.09
C SER A 12 19.33 6.54 10.89
N ASN A 13 18.03 6.36 10.64
CA ASN A 13 16.97 7.04 11.39
C ASN A 13 17.01 6.63 12.86
N THR A 14 17.22 7.59 13.76
CA THR A 14 17.22 7.42 15.22
C THR A 14 15.96 7.97 15.89
N GLY A 15 14.95 8.37 15.11
CA GLY A 15 13.71 8.97 15.60
C GLY A 15 12.90 8.03 16.51
N MET A 16 13.12 6.72 16.41
CA MET A 16 12.57 5.73 17.33
C MET A 16 13.62 5.34 18.38
N GLY A 17 13.40 5.77 19.62
CA GLY A 17 14.18 5.34 20.79
C GLY A 17 15.65 5.75 20.78
N GLY A 18 16.08 6.60 19.85
CA GLY A 18 17.48 6.94 19.65
C GLY A 18 18.29 5.81 19.00
N VAL A 19 17.67 4.75 18.46
CA VAL A 19 18.38 3.55 17.98
C VAL A 19 18.33 3.46 16.46
N VAL A 20 19.49 3.35 15.80
CA VAL A 20 19.55 3.15 14.35
C VAL A 20 18.91 1.82 13.95
N GLY A 21 18.21 1.81 12.82
CA GLY A 21 17.53 0.63 12.29
C GLY A 21 16.19 0.30 12.96
N LEU A 22 15.84 0.86 14.13
CA LEU A 22 14.58 0.54 14.82
C LEU A 22 13.35 1.01 14.04
N ALA A 23 13.39 2.24 13.52
CA ALA A 23 12.35 2.78 12.65
C ALA A 23 12.17 1.93 11.38
N ARG A 24 13.29 1.56 10.75
CA ARG A 24 13.29 0.71 9.56
C ARG A 24 12.71 -0.67 9.81
N MET A 25 13.11 -1.34 10.91
CA MET A 25 12.63 -2.66 11.28
C MET A 25 11.14 -2.62 11.62
N THR A 26 10.65 -1.55 12.25
CA THR A 26 9.23 -1.31 12.51
C THR A 26 8.43 -1.24 11.21
N ASP A 27 8.90 -0.48 10.23
CA ASP A 27 8.24 -0.36 8.94
C ASP A 27 8.19 -1.70 8.19
N LYS A 28 9.30 -2.44 8.23
CA LYS A 28 9.41 -3.79 7.66
C LYS A 28 8.51 -4.79 8.36
N ALA A 29 8.41 -4.76 9.69
CA ALA A 29 7.50 -5.61 10.46
C ALA A 29 6.03 -5.35 10.04
N ARG A 30 5.65 -4.07 9.94
CA ARG A 30 4.30 -3.67 9.52
C ARG A 30 4.03 -3.95 8.04
N GLY A 31 5.06 -3.91 7.18
CA GLY A 31 4.96 -4.36 5.79
C GLY A 31 4.82 -5.88 5.69
N HIS A 32 5.61 -6.62 6.46
CA HIS A 32 5.57 -8.08 6.55
C HIS A 32 4.18 -8.57 6.97
N TYR A 33 3.66 -8.05 8.09
CA TYR A 33 2.35 -8.42 8.60
C TYR A 33 1.20 -8.11 7.62
N ALA A 34 1.32 -7.01 6.88
CA ALA A 34 0.32 -6.60 5.89
C ALA A 34 0.53 -7.27 4.52
N GLU A 35 1.56 -8.12 4.37
CA GLU A 35 1.99 -8.72 3.09
C GLU A 35 2.34 -7.70 2.00
N LEU A 36 2.75 -6.51 2.42
CA LEU A 36 3.19 -5.41 1.57
C LEU A 36 4.66 -5.09 1.83
N ILE A 37 5.48 -6.11 2.09
CA ILE A 37 6.92 -5.94 2.34
C ILE A 37 7.73 -5.77 1.04
N GLY A 38 7.19 -6.16 -0.11
CA GLY A 38 7.91 -6.13 -1.39
C GLY A 38 9.21 -6.95 -1.34
N GLU A 39 10.28 -6.39 -1.89
CA GLU A 39 11.61 -7.02 -1.93
C GLU A 39 12.39 -6.96 -0.60
N PHE A 40 11.84 -6.29 0.42
CA PHE A 40 12.49 -6.17 1.72
C PHE A 40 12.36 -7.47 2.52
N LYS A 41 13.31 -7.71 3.43
CA LYS A 41 13.36 -8.90 4.29
C LYS A 41 13.21 -8.49 5.72
N TYR A 42 12.23 -9.02 6.45
CA TYR A 42 12.03 -8.74 7.87
C TYR A 42 12.66 -9.81 8.76
N GLY A 43 13.16 -9.43 9.94
CA GLY A 43 13.52 -10.36 10.99
C GLY A 43 14.85 -11.09 10.76
N GLN A 44 14.96 -12.33 11.23
CA GLN A 44 16.22 -13.09 11.28
C GLN A 44 16.85 -13.35 9.90
N ILE A 45 16.05 -13.30 8.83
CA ILE A 45 16.53 -13.43 7.44
C ILE A 45 17.17 -12.14 6.90
N SER A 46 17.12 -11.04 7.67
CA SER A 46 17.81 -9.78 7.39
C SER A 46 18.92 -9.57 8.40
N GLY A 47 20.18 -9.53 7.94
CA GLY A 47 21.33 -9.40 8.85
C GLY A 47 21.24 -8.18 9.79
N ASN A 48 20.77 -7.04 9.30
CA ASN A 48 20.60 -5.84 10.12
C ASN A 48 19.50 -5.98 11.18
N ASP A 49 18.37 -6.61 10.84
CA ASP A 49 17.29 -6.83 11.80
C ASP A 49 17.72 -7.90 12.82
N ALA A 50 18.44 -8.94 12.40
CA ALA A 50 18.98 -9.96 13.31
C ALA A 50 19.94 -9.35 14.34
N ASP A 51 20.88 -8.50 13.90
CA ASP A 51 21.80 -7.75 14.77
C ASP A 51 21.03 -6.86 15.75
N LEU A 52 19.99 -6.16 15.26
CA LEU A 52 19.18 -5.25 16.06
C LEU A 52 18.31 -5.99 17.09
N LEU A 53 17.65 -7.08 16.72
CA LEU A 53 16.87 -7.92 17.62
C LEU A 53 17.75 -8.47 18.75
N ALA A 54 18.96 -8.93 18.42
CA ALA A 54 19.93 -9.38 19.41
C ALA A 54 20.39 -8.25 20.34
N PHE A 55 20.65 -7.05 19.80
CA PHE A 55 20.99 -5.88 20.60
C PHE A 55 19.85 -5.50 21.56
N LEU A 56 18.61 -5.46 21.06
CA LEU A 56 17.42 -5.10 21.84
C LEU A 56 16.91 -6.21 22.76
N ASN A 57 17.57 -7.37 22.77
CA ASN A 57 17.21 -8.53 23.61
C ASN A 57 15.73 -8.93 23.44
N THR A 58 15.26 -9.01 22.19
CA THR A 58 13.89 -9.42 21.84
C THR A 58 13.90 -10.44 20.71
N THR A 59 12.77 -11.14 20.51
CA THR A 59 12.59 -12.05 19.36
C THR A 59 11.88 -11.36 18.21
N GLU A 60 11.96 -11.95 17.02
CA GLU A 60 11.24 -11.47 15.85
C GLU A 60 9.73 -11.47 16.10
N GLU A 61 9.18 -12.55 16.65
CA GLU A 61 7.73 -12.67 16.93
C GLU A 61 7.26 -11.65 17.97
N ALA A 62 8.01 -11.49 19.06
CA ALA A 62 7.67 -10.52 20.09
C ALA A 62 7.74 -9.08 19.58
N PHE A 63 8.72 -8.76 18.72
CA PHE A 63 8.81 -7.46 18.09
C PHE A 63 7.66 -7.22 17.10
N LEU A 64 7.32 -8.23 16.27
CA LEU A 64 6.23 -8.15 15.31
C LEU A 64 4.90 -7.84 16.02
N ASP A 65 4.58 -8.59 17.08
CA ASP A 65 3.36 -8.41 17.88
C ASP A 65 3.25 -6.99 18.45
N LEU A 66 4.36 -6.44 18.95
CA LEU A 66 4.39 -5.05 19.44
C LEU A 66 4.24 -4.05 18.28
N ALA A 67 4.96 -4.25 17.17
CA ALA A 67 4.99 -3.32 16.04
C ALA A 67 3.64 -3.18 15.34
N ILE A 68 2.81 -4.23 15.33
CA ILE A 68 1.47 -4.20 14.73
C ILE A 68 0.41 -3.62 15.66
N ALA A 69 0.63 -3.69 16.98
CA ALA A 69 -0.35 -3.27 17.98
C ALA A 69 -0.15 -1.83 18.47
N THR A 70 1.05 -1.28 18.30
CA THR A 70 1.51 -0.10 19.03
C THR A 70 1.98 1.02 18.08
N PRO A 71 1.61 2.30 18.33
CA PRO A 71 2.21 3.45 17.67
C PRO A 71 3.73 3.54 17.87
N ASP A 72 4.43 4.32 17.04
CA ASP A 72 5.90 4.36 17.02
C ASP A 72 6.53 4.82 18.33
N ASP A 73 5.99 5.87 18.95
CA ASP A 73 6.50 6.44 20.20
C ASP A 73 6.37 5.45 21.36
N GLU A 74 5.20 4.84 21.53
CA GLU A 74 4.95 3.82 22.53
C GLU A 74 5.76 2.54 22.27
N LEU A 75 5.89 2.11 21.01
CA LEU A 75 6.70 0.95 20.63
C LEU A 75 8.18 1.18 20.97
N ALA A 76 8.72 2.34 20.61
CA ALA A 76 10.10 2.69 20.88
C ALA A 76 10.39 2.70 22.38
N GLU A 77 9.52 3.32 23.19
CA GLU A 77 9.65 3.34 24.64
C GLU A 77 9.67 1.91 25.22
N GLN A 78 8.70 1.08 24.83
CA GLN A 78 8.57 -0.29 25.36
C GLN A 78 9.76 -1.18 24.97
N VAL A 79 10.19 -1.13 23.72
CA VAL A 79 11.29 -1.98 23.22
C VAL A 79 12.62 -1.55 23.84
N VAL A 80 12.91 -0.25 23.92
CA VAL A 80 14.14 0.24 24.56
C VAL A 80 14.12 -0.08 26.06
N ALA A 81 13.02 0.15 26.76
CA ALA A 81 12.93 -0.16 28.19
C ALA A 81 13.12 -1.66 28.46
N SER A 82 12.50 -2.52 27.65
CA SER A 82 12.59 -3.99 27.80
C SER A 82 13.96 -4.55 27.46
N SER A 83 14.73 -3.86 26.59
CA SER A 83 16.07 -4.26 26.21
C SER A 83 17.09 -4.20 27.36
N GLY A 84 16.84 -3.36 28.37
CA GLY A 84 17.78 -3.09 29.45
C GLY A 84 19.03 -2.31 29.03
N ARG A 85 19.08 -1.77 27.81
CA ARG A 85 20.21 -1.01 27.28
C ARG A 85 20.26 0.39 27.87
N SER A 86 21.45 0.79 28.29
CA SER A 86 21.75 2.17 28.67
C SER A 86 21.91 3.07 27.43
N THR A 87 21.76 4.38 27.61
CA THR A 87 22.03 5.37 26.55
C THR A 87 23.44 5.23 25.98
N ALA A 88 24.44 4.94 26.82
CA ALA A 88 25.82 4.76 26.37
C ALA A 88 25.99 3.53 25.46
N GLU A 89 25.31 2.41 25.77
CA GLU A 89 25.32 1.23 24.91
C GLU A 89 24.60 1.48 23.58
N ILE A 90 23.51 2.26 23.60
CA ILE A 90 22.80 2.68 22.37
C ILE A 90 23.71 3.55 21.51
N ASP A 91 24.39 4.54 22.10
CA ASP A 91 25.32 5.41 21.38
C ASP A 91 26.50 4.64 20.78
N GLU A 92 27.04 3.67 21.52
CA GLU A 92 28.09 2.77 21.04
C GLU A 92 27.61 1.90 19.87
N PHE A 93 26.44 1.27 20.01
CA PHE A 93 25.82 0.49 18.94
C PHE A 93 25.58 1.34 17.69
N ASN A 94 24.99 2.52 17.86
CA ASN A 94 24.72 3.45 16.77
C ASN A 94 26.00 3.82 16.01
N THR A 95 27.06 4.17 16.75
CA THR A 95 28.36 4.52 16.16
C THR A 95 28.93 3.34 15.38
N GLN A 96 28.94 2.14 15.96
CA GLN A 96 29.41 0.94 15.28
C GLN A 96 28.64 0.67 13.97
N GLN A 97 27.31 0.78 13.99
CA GLN A 97 26.48 0.53 12.81
C GLN A 97 26.64 1.62 11.73
N LEU A 98 26.74 2.90 12.13
CA LEU A 98 26.90 4.02 11.21
C LEU A 98 28.26 4.00 10.50
N ASP A 99 29.31 3.56 11.19
CA ASP A 99 30.68 3.51 10.69
C ASP A 99 31.03 2.18 9.98
N ARG A 100 30.15 1.17 10.03
CA ARG A 100 30.40 -0.15 9.45
C ARG A 100 30.59 -0.08 7.93
N GLU A 101 31.80 -0.33 7.46
CA GLU A 101 32.10 -0.52 6.04
C GLU A 101 31.78 -1.95 5.57
N PRO A 102 31.51 -2.19 4.27
CA PRO A 102 31.34 -3.53 3.73
C PRO A 102 32.55 -4.43 3.99
N GLU A 103 32.32 -5.61 4.57
CA GLU A 103 33.41 -6.55 4.91
C GLU A 103 33.62 -7.64 3.84
N ASP A 104 32.57 -8.00 3.10
CA ASP A 104 32.59 -9.02 2.04
C ASP A 104 32.49 -8.44 0.62
N ASP A 105 32.86 -9.27 -0.36
CA ASP A 105 32.91 -8.91 -1.78
C ASP A 105 31.54 -8.56 -2.37
N LEU A 106 30.46 -9.18 -1.88
CA LEU A 106 29.10 -8.89 -2.33
C LEU A 106 28.72 -7.46 -1.96
N HIS A 107 28.87 -7.07 -0.70
CA HIS A 107 28.50 -5.73 -0.25
C HIS A 107 29.44 -4.65 -0.78
N ARG A 108 30.74 -4.93 -0.96
CA ARG A 108 31.66 -4.00 -1.64
C ARG A 108 31.24 -3.73 -3.09
N ARG A 109 30.83 -4.78 -3.81
CA ARG A 109 30.34 -4.67 -5.17
C ARG A 109 29.00 -3.92 -5.23
N LEU A 110 28.03 -4.26 -4.39
CA LEU A 110 26.74 -3.56 -4.33
C LEU A 110 26.91 -2.07 -4.03
N LEU A 111 27.78 -1.71 -3.07
CA LEU A 111 28.09 -0.30 -2.79
C LEU A 111 28.61 0.43 -4.03
N LYS A 112 29.55 -0.17 -4.76
CA LYS A 112 30.09 0.40 -5.99
C LYS A 112 29.02 0.57 -7.06
N GLU A 113 28.24 -0.47 -7.33
CA GLU A 113 27.16 -0.47 -8.33
C GLU A 113 26.11 0.62 -8.03
N ARG A 114 25.73 0.78 -6.76
CA ARG A 114 24.78 1.82 -6.30
C ARG A 114 25.33 3.23 -6.46
N ILE A 115 26.60 3.47 -6.13
CA ILE A 115 27.26 4.77 -6.35
C ILE A 115 27.26 5.09 -7.84
N GLU A 116 27.69 4.15 -8.69
CA GLU A 116 27.70 4.34 -10.14
C GLU A 116 26.31 4.64 -10.70
N ALA A 117 25.27 3.95 -10.21
CA ALA A 117 23.90 4.12 -10.67
C ALA A 117 23.24 5.44 -10.21
N TYR A 118 23.44 5.81 -8.93
CA TYR A 118 22.60 6.84 -8.30
C TYR A 118 23.34 8.11 -7.91
N ALA A 119 24.66 8.05 -7.69
CA ALA A 119 25.44 9.18 -7.22
C ALA A 119 26.94 9.06 -7.59
N PRO A 120 27.30 9.00 -8.89
CA PRO A 120 28.67 8.68 -9.32
C PRO A 120 29.72 9.68 -8.84
N GLU A 121 29.30 10.91 -8.54
CA GLU A 121 30.15 11.99 -8.04
C GLU A 121 30.36 11.95 -6.51
N ARG A 122 29.64 11.10 -5.77
CA ARG A 122 29.69 11.03 -4.30
C ARG A 122 30.76 10.06 -3.84
N THR A 123 31.80 10.58 -3.20
CA THR A 123 32.95 9.80 -2.67
C THR A 123 32.89 9.56 -1.16
N ASP A 124 31.92 10.16 -0.47
CA ASP A 124 31.71 10.09 0.98
C ASP A 124 30.78 8.94 1.43
N ILE A 125 30.18 8.23 0.48
CA ILE A 125 29.31 7.07 0.72
C ILE A 125 30.22 5.83 0.80
N LYS A 126 30.50 5.36 2.02
CA LYS A 126 31.45 4.26 2.27
C LYS A 126 30.90 3.15 3.18
N THR A 127 29.86 3.44 3.94
CA THR A 127 29.34 2.54 4.97
C THR A 127 28.13 1.76 4.47
N VAL A 128 27.86 0.61 5.08
CA VAL A 128 26.76 -0.29 4.71
C VAL A 128 25.43 0.45 4.78
N LEU A 129 25.18 1.23 5.84
CA LEU A 129 23.92 1.96 5.97
C LEU A 129 23.76 3.04 4.90
N LYS A 130 24.81 3.82 4.61
CA LYS A 130 24.78 4.80 3.51
C LYS A 130 24.58 4.15 2.14
N SER A 131 25.10 2.93 1.95
CA SER A 131 24.83 2.15 0.73
C SER A 131 23.36 1.81 0.58
N ILE A 132 22.73 1.33 1.65
CA ILE A 132 21.30 0.98 1.68
C ILE A 132 20.45 2.23 1.45
N GLU A 133 20.80 3.35 2.10
CA GLU A 133 20.11 4.63 1.92
C GLU A 133 20.17 5.13 0.49
N LEU A 134 21.33 4.99 -0.16
CA LEU A 134 21.48 5.37 -1.56
C LEU A 134 20.63 4.50 -2.49
N ASP A 135 20.54 3.20 -2.19
CA ASP A 135 19.72 2.24 -2.94
C ASP A 135 18.23 2.56 -2.82
N ASP A 136 17.74 2.68 -1.58
CA ASP A 136 16.35 3.03 -1.28
C ASP A 136 15.98 4.38 -1.91
N TRP A 137 16.83 5.38 -1.75
CA TRP A 137 16.60 6.68 -2.36
C TRP A 137 16.60 6.60 -3.88
N GLY A 138 17.60 5.93 -4.48
CA GLY A 138 17.71 5.77 -5.92
C GLY A 138 16.55 5.01 -6.56
N ALA A 139 16.03 3.99 -5.89
CA ALA A 139 14.94 3.16 -6.36
C ALA A 139 13.55 3.83 -6.27
N PHE A 140 13.36 4.76 -5.32
CA PHE A 140 12.03 5.33 -5.03
C PHE A 140 11.92 6.86 -5.19
N ARG A 141 13.02 7.60 -5.42
CA ARG A 141 12.99 9.07 -5.61
C ARG A 141 12.27 9.52 -6.89
N ASP A 142 12.19 8.64 -7.87
CA ASP A 142 11.67 8.91 -9.21
C ASP A 142 10.31 8.19 -9.36
N THR A 143 9.33 8.86 -9.95
CA THR A 143 7.98 8.31 -10.15
C THR A 143 7.54 8.59 -11.58
N ASP A 144 7.13 7.57 -12.33
CA ASP A 144 6.67 7.74 -13.71
C ASP A 144 5.13 7.69 -13.81
N LEU A 145 4.49 8.86 -13.79
CA LEU A 145 3.04 8.97 -13.92
C LEU A 145 2.54 8.92 -15.37
N THR A 146 3.43 8.64 -16.33
CA THR A 146 3.03 8.24 -17.69
C THR A 146 2.75 6.75 -17.80
N ALA A 147 3.25 5.97 -16.83
CA ALA A 147 3.15 4.51 -16.83
C ALA A 147 2.11 3.99 -15.82
N ALA A 148 1.82 4.73 -14.76
CA ALA A 148 0.83 4.31 -13.77
C ALA A 148 0.28 5.52 -12.98
N PRO A 149 -0.94 5.41 -12.40
CA PRO A 149 -1.51 6.51 -11.64
C PRO A 149 -0.80 6.70 -10.29
N PRO A 150 -0.78 7.94 -9.75
CA PRO A 150 -0.27 8.18 -8.41
C PRO A 150 -1.19 7.53 -7.37
N ARG A 151 -0.73 7.43 -6.13
CA ARG A 151 -1.50 6.84 -5.03
C ARG A 151 -2.87 7.53 -4.86
N THR A 152 -3.85 6.79 -4.33
CA THR A 152 -5.19 7.33 -4.08
C THR A 152 -5.14 8.58 -3.18
N ALA A 153 -6.06 9.50 -3.42
CA ALA A 153 -6.21 10.71 -2.62
C ALA A 153 -6.61 10.42 -1.16
N TYR A 154 -7.13 9.22 -0.85
CA TYR A 154 -7.51 8.84 0.51
C TYR A 154 -6.33 8.52 1.43
N ILE A 155 -5.13 8.26 0.89
CA ILE A 155 -3.96 7.91 1.71
C ILE A 155 -3.51 9.12 2.55
N LYS A 156 -3.26 8.85 3.83
CA LYS A 156 -2.89 9.83 4.88
C LYS A 156 -1.48 9.61 5.46
N THR A 157 -0.62 8.89 4.77
CA THR A 157 0.71 8.46 5.30
C THR A 157 1.68 9.61 5.52
N VAL A 158 1.49 10.76 4.86
CA VAL A 158 2.27 11.98 5.09
C VAL A 158 1.52 12.91 6.05
N LEU A 159 1.99 13.03 7.29
CA LEU A 159 1.43 13.90 8.34
C LEU A 159 -0.06 13.67 8.68
N GLY A 160 -0.63 12.52 8.31
CA GLY A 160 -2.07 12.29 8.46
C GLY A 160 -2.92 13.05 7.44
N ILE A 161 -2.33 13.70 6.42
CA ILE A 161 -3.03 14.57 5.46
C ILE A 161 -3.43 13.76 4.23
N VAL A 162 -4.73 13.76 3.90
CA VAL A 162 -5.22 13.14 2.65
C VAL A 162 -4.55 13.77 1.42
N ALA A 163 -4.26 12.93 0.43
CA ALA A 163 -3.65 13.29 -0.85
C ALA A 163 -2.23 13.89 -0.79
N ALA A 164 -1.62 14.05 0.39
CA ALA A 164 -0.23 14.49 0.49
C ALA A 164 0.74 13.45 -0.10
N ALA A 165 0.47 12.15 0.08
CA ALA A 165 1.21 11.07 -0.57
C ALA A 165 1.05 11.10 -2.11
N ARG A 166 -0.17 11.34 -2.60
CA ARG A 166 -0.46 11.54 -4.02
C ARG A 166 0.29 12.75 -4.59
N MET A 167 0.34 13.85 -3.84
CA MET A 167 1.11 15.04 -4.21
C MET A 167 2.62 14.75 -4.24
N ALA A 168 3.14 13.92 -3.34
CA ALA A 168 4.55 13.50 -3.36
C ALA A 168 4.90 12.72 -4.63
N ASP A 169 4.03 11.82 -5.07
CA ASP A 169 4.19 11.08 -6.33
C ASP A 169 4.25 12.05 -7.53
N LYS A 170 3.33 13.02 -7.56
CA LYS A 170 3.28 14.06 -8.59
C LYS A 170 4.50 14.98 -8.56
N ALA A 171 5.01 15.32 -7.39
CA ALA A 171 6.20 16.13 -7.23
C ALA A 171 7.44 15.42 -7.80
N ARG A 172 7.62 14.14 -7.45
CA ARG A 172 8.69 13.29 -7.98
C ARG A 172 8.61 13.15 -9.49
N ALA A 173 7.40 12.91 -10.01
CA ALA A 173 7.16 12.80 -11.44
C ALA A 173 7.40 14.10 -12.21
N SER A 174 6.95 15.23 -11.67
CA SER A 174 7.19 16.55 -12.25
C SER A 174 8.68 16.86 -12.36
N ARG A 175 9.48 16.43 -11.37
CA ARG A 175 10.93 16.66 -11.35
C ARG A 175 11.69 15.96 -12.48
N ILE A 176 11.17 14.83 -12.98
CA ILE A 176 11.78 14.04 -14.05
C ILE A 176 11.03 14.12 -15.38
N ASP A 177 10.13 15.10 -15.53
CA ASP A 177 9.28 15.28 -16.72
C ASP A 177 8.40 14.04 -17.06
N LYS A 178 7.93 13.35 -16.02
CA LYS A 178 7.05 12.18 -16.11
C LYS A 178 5.68 12.40 -15.47
N LEU A 179 5.23 13.66 -15.38
CA LEU A 179 3.88 14.00 -14.94
C LEU A 179 2.80 13.59 -15.97
N GLY A 180 3.18 13.47 -17.25
CA GLY A 180 2.35 12.91 -18.32
C GLY A 180 1.28 13.81 -18.92
N GLY A 181 1.20 15.08 -18.50
CA GLY A 181 0.22 16.06 -19.01
C GLY A 181 -1.23 15.79 -18.60
N TYR A 182 -1.55 14.58 -18.13
CA TYR A 182 -2.83 14.21 -17.54
C TYR A 182 -2.96 14.70 -16.09
N TYR A 183 -1.86 14.72 -15.34
CA TYR A 183 -1.81 15.25 -13.99
C TYR A 183 -1.27 16.70 -13.95
N LEU A 184 -1.75 17.47 -12.98
CA LEU A 184 -1.29 18.82 -12.66
C LEU A 184 -0.59 18.82 -11.31
N TYR A 185 0.52 19.54 -11.13
CA TYR A 185 1.26 19.60 -9.86
C TYR A 185 1.26 21.02 -9.27
N GLY A 186 1.25 21.10 -7.93
CA GLY A 186 1.45 22.37 -7.22
C GLY A 186 0.33 23.37 -7.47
N ASP A 187 0.68 24.59 -7.87
CA ASP A 187 -0.29 25.68 -8.02
C ASP A 187 -1.34 25.44 -9.12
N ASP A 188 -1.03 24.59 -10.10
CA ASP A 188 -1.95 24.23 -11.17
C ASP A 188 -3.01 23.22 -10.72
N SER A 189 -2.81 22.54 -9.60
CA SER A 189 -3.77 21.58 -9.04
C SER A 189 -4.53 22.17 -7.86
N TYR A 190 -5.86 22.13 -7.90
CA TYR A 190 -6.69 22.60 -6.78
C TYR A 190 -6.35 21.89 -5.47
N LEU A 191 -6.23 20.56 -5.48
CA LEU A 191 -5.98 19.77 -4.28
C LEU A 191 -4.58 20.04 -3.71
N ASP A 192 -3.56 20.08 -4.56
CA ASP A 192 -2.19 20.39 -4.12
C ASP A 192 -2.10 21.80 -3.52
N ARG A 193 -2.76 22.80 -4.13
CA ARG A 193 -2.84 24.15 -3.54
C ARG A 193 -3.44 24.16 -2.15
N GLN A 194 -4.48 23.37 -1.91
CA GLN A 194 -5.10 23.27 -0.58
C GLN A 194 -4.13 22.66 0.44
N ILE A 195 -3.33 21.68 0.04
CA ILE A 195 -2.29 21.07 0.89
C ILE A 195 -1.16 22.09 1.15
N LEU A 196 -0.66 22.76 0.12
CA LEU A 196 0.38 23.79 0.26
C LEU A 196 -0.06 24.94 1.16
N GLU A 197 -1.32 25.39 1.03
CA GLU A 197 -1.91 26.41 1.90
C GLU A 197 -2.00 25.93 3.36
N LEU A 198 -2.41 24.68 3.60
CA LEU A 198 -2.44 24.08 4.94
C LEU A 198 -1.04 24.04 5.57
N LEU A 199 -0.04 23.60 4.79
CA LEU A 199 1.35 23.49 5.24
C LEU A 199 2.03 24.85 5.37
N GLY A 200 1.57 25.87 4.63
CA GLY A 200 2.17 27.20 4.59
C GLY A 200 3.53 27.23 3.87
N ILE A 201 3.72 26.38 2.85
CA ILE A 201 4.94 26.29 2.03
C ILE A 201 4.60 26.34 0.55
N ASP A 202 5.60 26.57 -0.29
CA ASP A 202 5.45 26.54 -1.76
C ASP A 202 5.65 25.12 -2.35
N ALA A 203 5.23 24.96 -3.61
CA ALA A 203 5.33 23.70 -4.34
C ALA A 203 6.79 23.24 -4.54
N ALA A 204 7.75 24.16 -4.60
CA ALA A 204 9.17 23.82 -4.77
C ALA A 204 9.74 23.20 -3.50
N THR A 205 9.41 23.76 -2.33
CA THR A 205 9.79 23.25 -1.01
C THR A 205 9.21 21.85 -0.78
N PHE A 206 7.93 21.64 -1.10
CA PHE A 206 7.34 20.31 -1.01
C PHE A 206 8.00 19.31 -1.96
N ALA A 207 8.30 19.71 -3.21
CA ALA A 207 8.97 18.86 -4.18
C ALA A 207 10.39 18.46 -3.76
N GLU A 208 11.13 19.37 -3.12
CA GLU A 208 12.43 19.06 -2.53
C GLU A 208 12.29 17.99 -1.45
N GLY A 209 11.38 18.18 -0.50
CA GLY A 209 11.11 17.21 0.57
C GLY A 209 10.74 15.83 0.03
N ALA A 210 9.81 15.78 -0.93
CA ALA A 210 9.32 14.53 -1.52
C ALA A 210 10.39 13.76 -2.30
N TRP A 211 11.37 14.46 -2.87
CA TRP A 211 12.49 13.86 -3.58
C TRP A 211 13.61 13.40 -2.64
N LEU A 212 13.88 14.16 -1.58
CA LEU A 212 14.88 13.80 -0.57
C LEU A 212 14.42 12.65 0.33
N ASN A 213 13.10 12.52 0.54
CA ASN A 213 12.52 11.56 1.47
C ASN A 213 11.40 10.75 0.76
N PRO A 214 11.76 9.66 0.07
CA PRO A 214 10.78 8.80 -0.58
C PRO A 214 9.86 8.06 0.39
N ASN A 215 10.31 7.85 1.64
CA ASN A 215 9.48 7.35 2.72
C ASN A 215 8.55 8.48 3.26
N ASP A 216 7.26 8.22 3.34
CA ASP A 216 6.23 9.19 3.69
C ASP A 216 6.35 9.71 5.13
N VAL A 217 6.82 8.86 6.07
CA VAL A 217 7.03 9.26 7.47
C VAL A 217 8.19 10.26 7.55
N GLU A 218 9.30 9.97 6.88
CA GLU A 218 10.44 10.89 6.80
C GLU A 218 10.13 12.17 6.03
N LEU A 219 9.29 12.11 4.99
CA LEU A 219 8.76 13.31 4.36
C LEU A 219 7.98 14.15 5.39
N GLY A 220 7.16 13.52 6.22
CA GLY A 220 6.47 14.19 7.32
C GLY A 220 7.43 14.83 8.33
N GLU A 221 8.41 14.08 8.82
CA GLU A 221 9.46 14.58 9.73
C GLU A 221 10.18 15.80 9.14
N TRP A 222 10.58 15.73 7.87
CA TRP A 222 11.25 16.82 7.15
C TRP A 222 10.36 18.06 7.01
N LEU A 223 9.06 17.88 6.76
CA LEU A 223 8.08 18.96 6.65
C LEU A 223 7.85 19.63 8.01
N LEU A 224 7.76 18.87 9.10
CA LEU A 224 7.53 19.41 10.46
C LEU A 224 8.59 20.42 10.90
N GLU A 225 9.82 20.29 10.41
CA GLU A 225 10.89 21.27 10.66
C GLU A 225 10.70 22.61 9.90
N ARG A 226 9.80 22.66 8.92
CA ARG A 226 9.66 23.76 7.94
C ARG A 226 8.28 24.39 7.92
N ILE A 227 7.30 23.77 8.55
CA ILE A 227 5.93 24.27 8.62
C ILE A 227 5.61 24.86 9.99
N LYS A 228 4.53 25.63 10.06
CA LYS A 228 3.95 26.02 11.36
C LYS A 228 3.35 24.78 12.04
N PRO A 229 3.37 24.70 13.40
CA PRO A 229 2.78 23.58 14.11
C PRO A 229 1.35 23.28 13.64
N LEU A 230 1.14 22.06 13.14
CA LEU A 230 -0.16 21.54 12.74
C LEU A 230 -0.81 20.84 13.92
N SER A 231 -2.05 21.21 14.24
CA SER A 231 -2.83 20.47 15.23
C SER A 231 -3.56 19.29 14.57
N THR A 232 -3.75 18.21 15.32
CA THR A 232 -4.56 17.05 14.88
C THR A 232 -5.97 17.46 14.47
N GLY A 233 -6.59 18.42 15.19
CA GLY A 233 -7.90 18.98 14.85
C GLY A 233 -7.91 19.73 13.52
N THR A 234 -6.84 20.48 13.20
CA THR A 234 -6.70 21.17 11.91
C THR A 234 -6.59 20.16 10.77
N VAL A 235 -5.77 19.12 10.93
CA VAL A 235 -5.61 18.07 9.92
C VAL A 235 -6.91 17.29 9.72
N SER A 236 -7.59 16.90 10.79
CA SER A 236 -8.88 16.21 10.72
C SER A 236 -9.95 17.05 10.00
N ALA A 237 -10.07 18.35 10.31
CA ALA A 237 -11.00 19.24 9.63
C ALA A 237 -10.66 19.42 8.14
N PHE A 238 -9.37 19.48 7.80
CA PHE A 238 -8.91 19.52 6.42
C PHE A 238 -9.28 18.24 5.67
N ASN A 239 -8.95 17.09 6.26
CA ASN A 239 -9.22 15.77 5.68
C ASN A 239 -10.71 15.59 5.37
N ALA A 240 -11.58 15.86 6.36
CA ALA A 240 -13.02 15.78 6.17
C ALA A 240 -13.52 16.70 5.05
N ARG A 241 -13.05 17.95 5.02
CA ARG A 241 -13.43 18.91 3.98
C ARG A 241 -13.01 18.46 2.58
N MET A 242 -11.81 17.91 2.41
CA MET A 242 -11.29 17.50 1.11
C MET A 242 -11.91 16.19 0.62
N SER A 243 -12.00 15.19 1.50
CA SER A 243 -12.55 13.87 1.13
C SER A 243 -14.06 13.89 0.89
N LEU A 244 -14.81 14.78 1.55
CA LEU A 244 -16.25 15.00 1.27
C LEU A 244 -16.50 16.00 0.14
N HIS A 245 -15.46 16.56 -0.47
CA HIS A 245 -15.62 17.55 -1.53
C HIS A 245 -16.21 16.88 -2.77
N GLY A 246 -17.47 17.19 -3.07
CA GLY A 246 -18.15 16.77 -4.30
C GLY A 246 -19.56 17.32 -4.39
N ILE A 247 -20.54 16.49 -4.72
CA ILE A 247 -21.92 16.90 -5.02
C ILE A 247 -22.63 17.60 -3.85
N ALA A 248 -22.28 17.25 -2.61
CA ALA A 248 -22.83 17.88 -1.41
C ALA A 248 -22.13 19.19 -1.03
N THR A 249 -21.07 19.59 -1.74
CA THR A 249 -20.40 20.86 -1.51
C THR A 249 -21.26 22.00 -2.07
N PRO A 250 -21.63 23.00 -1.26
CA PRO A 250 -22.41 24.13 -1.74
C PRO A 250 -21.76 24.83 -2.92
N GLY A 251 -22.47 24.96 -4.04
CA GLY A 251 -22.02 25.64 -5.26
C GLY A 251 -21.19 24.78 -6.21
N TYR A 252 -21.05 23.47 -5.95
CA TYR A 252 -20.36 22.51 -6.82
C TYR A 252 -21.29 21.46 -7.43
N GLU A 253 -22.59 21.50 -7.12
CA GLU A 253 -23.57 20.47 -7.48
C GLU A 253 -23.55 20.18 -9.00
N GLU A 254 -23.72 21.23 -9.81
CA GLU A 254 -23.75 21.12 -11.28
C GLU A 254 -22.36 20.77 -11.85
N ARG A 255 -21.29 21.39 -11.34
CA ARG A 255 -19.92 21.16 -11.81
C ARG A 255 -19.47 19.72 -11.54
N PHE A 256 -19.79 19.21 -10.35
CA PHE A 256 -19.50 17.84 -9.97
C PHE A 256 -20.32 16.86 -10.79
N ALA A 257 -21.63 17.04 -10.89
CA ALA A 257 -22.50 16.16 -11.67
C ALA A 257 -22.01 16.06 -13.12
N LYS A 258 -21.69 17.20 -13.75
CA LYS A 258 -21.12 17.22 -15.10
C LYS A 258 -19.82 16.41 -15.19
N ARG A 259 -18.87 16.62 -14.27
CA ARG A 259 -17.59 15.89 -14.29
C ARG A 259 -17.78 14.40 -14.04
N ARG A 260 -18.70 14.01 -13.15
CA ARG A 260 -19.03 12.62 -12.90
C ARG A 260 -19.60 11.95 -14.14
N ASP A 261 -20.53 12.61 -14.83
CA ASP A 261 -21.13 12.06 -16.04
C ASP A 261 -20.10 11.96 -17.19
N GLU A 262 -19.12 12.89 -17.25
CA GLU A 262 -17.97 12.81 -18.17
C GLU A 262 -17.05 11.61 -17.91
N VAL A 263 -16.79 11.27 -16.64
CA VAL A 263 -15.86 10.19 -16.25
C VAL A 263 -16.56 8.85 -16.23
N CYS A 264 -17.72 8.76 -15.57
CA CYS A 264 -18.38 7.49 -15.24
C CYS A 264 -19.58 7.17 -16.14
N GLY A 265 -19.96 8.08 -17.04
CA GLY A 265 -21.22 8.03 -17.77
C GLY A 265 -22.43 8.46 -16.94
N GLU A 266 -23.56 8.69 -17.62
CA GLU A 266 -24.81 9.10 -16.97
C GLU A 266 -25.35 8.02 -16.02
N GLY A 267 -25.87 8.42 -14.87
CA GLY A 267 -26.64 7.55 -13.96
C GLY A 267 -25.86 6.97 -12.77
N ARG A 268 -24.54 7.22 -12.66
CA ARG A 268 -23.70 6.82 -11.51
C ARG A 268 -23.90 7.71 -10.27
N ASN A 269 -25.14 7.80 -9.79
CA ASN A 269 -25.52 8.65 -8.66
C ASN A 269 -24.95 8.19 -7.31
N ASP A 270 -24.39 6.98 -7.26
CA ASP A 270 -23.61 6.45 -6.14
C ASP A 270 -22.30 7.18 -5.91
N ILE A 271 -21.73 7.81 -6.95
CA ILE A 271 -20.47 8.56 -6.86
C ILE A 271 -20.75 10.01 -6.47
N THR A 272 -20.20 10.44 -5.35
CA THR A 272 -20.58 11.70 -4.69
C THR A 272 -19.42 12.63 -4.37
N THR A 273 -18.18 12.15 -4.43
CA THR A 273 -16.96 12.90 -4.09
C THR A 273 -15.95 12.93 -5.23
N TYR A 274 -15.11 13.97 -5.27
CA TYR A 274 -14.05 14.07 -6.27
C TYR A 274 -12.96 13.01 -6.07
N PHE A 275 -12.77 12.49 -4.86
CA PHE A 275 -11.79 11.44 -4.62
C PHE A 275 -12.23 10.11 -5.24
N GLU A 276 -13.52 9.75 -5.12
CA GLU A 276 -14.08 8.60 -5.87
C GLU A 276 -13.92 8.77 -7.38
N LEU A 277 -14.19 9.98 -7.90
CA LEU A 277 -13.98 10.27 -9.31
C LEU A 277 -12.51 10.13 -9.72
N MET A 278 -11.56 10.61 -8.91
CA MET A 278 -10.13 10.47 -9.20
C MET A 278 -9.72 9.00 -9.29
N ASP A 279 -10.21 8.16 -8.38
CA ASP A 279 -9.87 6.74 -8.35
C ASP A 279 -10.49 5.95 -9.52
N ILE A 280 -11.65 6.38 -10.03
CA ILE A 280 -12.26 5.84 -11.25
C ILE A 280 -11.50 6.33 -12.49
N ASP A 281 -11.30 7.64 -12.63
CA ASP A 281 -10.59 8.28 -13.76
C ASP A 281 -9.15 7.74 -13.88
N ASP A 282 -8.45 7.52 -12.77
CA ASP A 282 -7.13 6.88 -12.72
C ASP A 282 -7.17 5.42 -13.24
N GLN A 283 -8.19 4.64 -12.90
CA GLN A 283 -8.30 3.26 -13.40
C GLN A 283 -8.64 3.24 -14.88
N ASP A 284 -9.57 4.09 -15.32
CA ASP A 284 -10.02 4.17 -16.70
C ASP A 284 -8.92 4.69 -17.63
N HIS A 285 -8.17 5.71 -17.20
CA HIS A 285 -7.08 6.29 -18.00
C HIS A 285 -5.97 5.28 -18.31
N PHE A 286 -5.66 4.40 -17.35
CA PHE A 286 -4.63 3.37 -17.51
C PHE A 286 -5.19 2.01 -17.92
N GLU A 287 -6.52 1.88 -18.05
CA GLU A 287 -7.22 0.64 -18.35
C GLU A 287 -6.85 -0.51 -17.38
N ILE A 288 -6.73 -0.18 -16.09
CA ILE A 288 -6.32 -1.12 -15.04
C ILE A 288 -7.43 -1.39 -14.02
N VAL A 289 -7.34 -2.54 -13.35
CA VAL A 289 -8.02 -2.78 -12.08
C VAL A 289 -7.03 -2.49 -10.96
N ASP A 290 -7.39 -1.60 -10.03
CA ASP A 290 -6.55 -1.30 -8.87
C ASP A 290 -7.27 -1.60 -7.56
N LEU A 291 -6.84 -2.68 -6.90
CA LEU A 291 -7.43 -3.14 -5.65
C LEU A 291 -6.84 -2.45 -4.41
N GLU A 292 -5.94 -1.49 -4.59
CA GLU A 292 -5.57 -0.54 -3.53
C GLU A 292 -6.64 0.55 -3.34
N ARG A 293 -7.51 0.75 -4.34
CA ARG A 293 -8.56 1.79 -4.35
C ARG A 293 -9.94 1.29 -3.98
N ARG A 294 -10.23 0.01 -4.25
CA ARG A 294 -11.55 -0.60 -4.04
C ARG A 294 -11.41 -2.11 -3.84
N PRO A 295 -12.41 -2.78 -3.24
CA PRO A 295 -12.39 -4.24 -3.22
C PRO A 295 -12.68 -4.79 -4.63
N PRO A 296 -12.25 -6.03 -4.93
CA PRO A 296 -12.78 -6.75 -6.06
C PRO A 296 -14.27 -7.06 -5.80
N ARG A 297 -15.00 -7.53 -6.81
CA ARG A 297 -16.43 -7.87 -6.66
C ARG A 297 -16.68 -8.80 -5.46
N SER A 298 -17.88 -8.68 -4.89
CA SER A 298 -18.31 -9.48 -3.74
C SER A 298 -18.01 -10.96 -3.98
N PRO A 299 -17.51 -11.71 -2.99
CA PRO A 299 -17.33 -13.14 -3.14
C PRO A 299 -18.67 -13.89 -3.32
N TYR A 300 -19.81 -13.25 -3.02
CA TYR A 300 -21.16 -13.75 -3.30
C TYR A 300 -21.67 -13.39 -4.70
N ASP A 301 -20.93 -12.62 -5.49
CA ASP A 301 -21.31 -12.29 -6.86
C ASP A 301 -21.26 -13.55 -7.75
N ALA A 302 -22.40 -13.90 -8.34
CA ALA A 302 -22.57 -15.00 -9.28
C ALA A 302 -22.87 -14.50 -10.71
N SER A 303 -22.73 -13.19 -10.98
CA SER A 303 -23.07 -12.60 -12.27
C SER A 303 -22.24 -13.16 -13.44
N VAL A 304 -21.04 -13.67 -13.15
CA VAL A 304 -20.13 -14.27 -14.13
C VAL A 304 -20.29 -15.79 -14.12
N ALA A 305 -20.87 -16.34 -15.19
CA ALA A 305 -21.12 -17.78 -15.40
C ALA A 305 -21.95 -18.49 -14.30
N GLY A 306 -22.59 -17.77 -13.38
CA GLY A 306 -23.29 -18.38 -12.24
C GLY A 306 -22.33 -18.92 -11.16
N ILE A 307 -21.02 -18.67 -11.26
CA ILE A 307 -20.00 -19.17 -10.32
C ILE A 307 -19.68 -18.08 -9.30
N LEU A 308 -19.89 -18.37 -8.01
CA LEU A 308 -19.53 -17.47 -6.91
C LEU A 308 -18.04 -17.13 -6.93
N SER A 309 -17.70 -15.89 -6.60
CA SER A 309 -16.31 -15.38 -6.60
C SER A 309 -15.59 -15.42 -7.95
N PHE A 310 -16.22 -15.82 -9.06
CA PHE A 310 -15.51 -15.86 -10.34
C PHE A 310 -15.25 -14.46 -10.89
N GLY A 311 -16.21 -13.54 -10.79
CA GLY A 311 -15.98 -12.12 -11.08
C GLY A 311 -14.89 -11.52 -10.18
N ARG A 312 -14.88 -11.89 -8.90
CA ARG A 312 -13.82 -11.51 -7.95
C ARG A 312 -12.44 -11.99 -8.39
N MET A 313 -12.33 -13.24 -8.85
CA MET A 313 -11.09 -13.82 -9.37
C MET A 313 -10.61 -13.10 -10.63
N ILE A 314 -11.52 -12.72 -11.54
CA ILE A 314 -11.17 -11.91 -12.72
C ILE A 314 -10.60 -10.56 -12.30
N ASP A 315 -11.24 -9.85 -11.36
CA ASP A 315 -10.77 -8.56 -10.87
C ASP A 315 -9.37 -8.68 -10.25
N LYS A 316 -9.17 -9.70 -9.41
CA LYS A 316 -7.87 -10.00 -8.79
C LYS A 316 -6.81 -10.34 -9.82
N GLY A 317 -7.13 -11.13 -10.84
CA GLY A 317 -6.21 -11.45 -11.91
C GLY A 317 -5.81 -10.23 -12.73
N ARG A 318 -6.76 -9.35 -13.07
CA ARG A 318 -6.47 -8.07 -13.75
C ARG A 318 -5.59 -7.17 -12.89
N ALA A 319 -5.86 -7.11 -11.58
CA ALA A 319 -5.06 -6.35 -10.63
C ALA A 319 -3.65 -6.93 -10.44
N HIS A 320 -3.52 -8.26 -10.40
CA HIS A 320 -2.24 -8.95 -10.36
C HIS A 320 -1.38 -8.61 -11.59
N LEU A 321 -1.95 -8.69 -12.79
CA LEU A 321 -1.27 -8.31 -14.04
C LEU A 321 -0.86 -6.83 -14.06
N ALA A 322 -1.64 -5.95 -13.43
CA ALA A 322 -1.34 -4.53 -13.28
C ALA A 322 -0.39 -4.21 -12.11
N GLN A 323 0.04 -5.20 -11.32
CA GLN A 323 0.78 -5.02 -10.06
C GLN A 323 0.06 -4.10 -9.05
N ARG A 324 -1.27 -4.23 -8.99
CA ARG A 324 -2.20 -3.47 -8.12
C ARG A 324 -3.08 -4.40 -7.28
N LEU A 325 -2.58 -5.58 -6.94
CA LEU A 325 -3.33 -6.61 -6.22
C LEU A 325 -3.63 -6.22 -4.76
N SER A 326 -2.84 -5.32 -4.15
CA SER A 326 -2.96 -4.96 -2.74
C SER A 326 -2.83 -6.18 -1.80
N VAL A 327 -3.62 -6.24 -0.72
CA VAL A 327 -3.62 -7.30 0.32
C VAL A 327 -4.32 -8.60 -0.11
N TYR A 328 -4.68 -8.75 -1.38
CA TYR A 328 -5.40 -9.93 -1.86
C TYR A 328 -4.45 -11.02 -2.34
N TYR A 329 -4.84 -12.29 -2.16
CA TYR A 329 -4.17 -13.43 -2.77
C TYR A 329 -4.86 -13.80 -4.09
N PHE A 330 -4.11 -14.09 -5.15
CA PHE A 330 -4.65 -14.48 -6.45
C PHE A 330 -4.22 -15.90 -6.85
N GLY A 331 -5.09 -16.60 -7.59
CA GLY A 331 -4.75 -17.89 -8.20
C GLY A 331 -4.51 -18.99 -7.18
N GLU A 332 -3.38 -19.70 -7.30
CA GLU A 332 -3.05 -20.84 -6.45
C GLU A 332 -2.93 -20.47 -4.97
N ASP A 333 -2.62 -19.22 -4.62
CA ASP A 333 -2.55 -18.75 -3.23
C ASP A 333 -3.92 -18.45 -2.64
N SER A 334 -4.98 -18.40 -3.46
CA SER A 334 -6.35 -18.15 -3.01
C SER A 334 -7.18 -19.42 -2.95
N GLY A 335 -7.79 -19.69 -1.78
CA GLY A 335 -8.64 -20.87 -1.59
C GLY A 335 -9.88 -20.92 -2.50
N PHE A 336 -10.41 -19.77 -2.92
CA PHE A 336 -11.52 -19.67 -3.88
C PHE A 336 -11.02 -19.87 -5.31
N ASP A 337 -10.04 -19.08 -5.75
CA ASP A 337 -9.54 -19.11 -7.12
C ASP A 337 -9.01 -20.50 -7.49
N ARG A 338 -8.27 -21.17 -6.59
CA ARG A 338 -7.79 -22.55 -6.81
C ARG A 338 -8.92 -23.52 -7.14
N ARG A 339 -10.05 -23.45 -6.42
CA ARG A 339 -11.21 -24.32 -6.67
C ARG A 339 -11.89 -23.99 -7.98
N ILE A 340 -11.92 -22.71 -8.37
CA ILE A 340 -12.46 -22.27 -9.65
C ILE A 340 -11.55 -22.75 -10.80
N LEU A 341 -10.22 -22.62 -10.67
CA LEU A 341 -9.24 -23.13 -11.63
C LEU A 341 -9.34 -24.66 -11.78
N GLU A 342 -9.40 -25.40 -10.68
CA GLU A 342 -9.61 -26.85 -10.65
C GLU A 342 -10.92 -27.24 -11.33
N HIS A 343 -12.01 -26.50 -11.06
CA HIS A 343 -13.31 -26.73 -11.68
C HIS A 343 -13.25 -26.53 -13.19
N LEU A 344 -12.63 -25.45 -13.66
CA LEU A 344 -12.48 -25.13 -15.09
C LEU A 344 -11.43 -26.01 -15.79
N GLY A 345 -10.59 -26.72 -15.03
CA GLY A 345 -9.53 -27.57 -15.57
C GLY A 345 -8.41 -26.80 -16.26
N ILE A 346 -8.08 -25.60 -15.76
CA ILE A 346 -7.01 -24.73 -16.27
C ILE A 346 -6.03 -24.35 -15.17
N THR A 347 -4.79 -24.03 -15.54
CA THR A 347 -3.78 -23.53 -14.59
C THR A 347 -3.91 -22.01 -14.39
N GLN A 348 -3.31 -21.48 -13.32
CA GLN A 348 -3.21 -20.05 -13.11
C GLN A 348 -2.54 -19.34 -14.30
N GLU A 349 -1.45 -19.88 -14.87
CA GLU A 349 -0.76 -19.25 -16.00
C GLU A 349 -1.64 -19.22 -17.27
N GLN A 350 -2.46 -20.25 -17.48
CA GLN A 350 -3.44 -20.25 -18.57
C GLN A 350 -4.51 -19.18 -18.36
N PHE A 351 -4.97 -19.00 -17.12
CA PHE A 351 -5.95 -17.97 -16.78
C PHE A 351 -5.39 -16.55 -16.92
N GLU A 352 -4.19 -16.28 -16.40
CA GLU A 352 -3.49 -15.00 -16.58
C GLU A 352 -3.32 -14.65 -18.06
N LYS A 353 -2.90 -15.63 -18.87
CA LYS A 353 -2.80 -15.44 -20.31
C LYS A 353 -4.15 -15.08 -20.92
N GLY A 354 -5.22 -15.81 -20.57
CA GLY A 354 -6.57 -15.50 -21.02
C GLY A 354 -7.01 -14.07 -20.64
N LEU A 355 -6.75 -13.63 -19.41
CA LEU A 355 -7.04 -12.26 -18.97
C LEU A 355 -6.26 -11.21 -19.76
N SER A 356 -5.02 -11.49 -20.13
CA SER A 356 -4.20 -10.57 -20.94
C SER A 356 -4.70 -10.43 -22.39
N GLU A 357 -5.40 -11.44 -22.92
CA GLU A 357 -5.93 -11.48 -24.28
C GLU A 357 -7.40 -11.01 -24.37
N HIS A 358 -8.12 -10.92 -23.23
CA HIS A 358 -9.55 -10.64 -23.16
C HIS A 358 -9.90 -9.55 -22.13
N ALA A 359 -10.27 -8.36 -22.61
CA ALA A 359 -10.47 -7.16 -21.79
C ALA A 359 -11.81 -7.12 -21.01
N THR A 360 -12.84 -7.86 -21.43
CA THR A 360 -14.17 -7.85 -20.79
C THR A 360 -14.54 -9.21 -20.24
N ASP A 361 -15.46 -9.25 -19.27
CA ASP A 361 -16.01 -10.50 -18.74
C ASP A 361 -16.63 -11.36 -19.85
N ASP A 362 -17.42 -10.76 -20.75
CA ASP A 362 -18.00 -11.48 -21.90
C ASP A 362 -16.93 -12.12 -22.81
N ALA A 363 -15.81 -11.43 -23.02
CA ALA A 363 -14.72 -11.98 -23.82
C ALA A 363 -14.02 -13.14 -23.09
N VAL A 364 -13.82 -13.03 -21.77
CA VAL A 364 -13.27 -14.11 -20.93
C VAL A 364 -14.20 -15.33 -20.94
N LEU A 365 -15.52 -15.12 -20.84
CA LEU A 365 -16.53 -16.18 -20.91
C LEU A 365 -16.56 -16.84 -22.30
N GLY A 366 -16.46 -16.06 -23.37
CA GLY A 366 -16.37 -16.59 -24.73
C GLY A 366 -15.13 -17.46 -24.94
N TRP A 367 -13.99 -17.06 -24.38
CA TRP A 367 -12.75 -17.85 -24.40
C TRP A 367 -12.86 -19.15 -23.59
N LEU A 368 -13.49 -19.09 -22.42
CA LEU A 368 -13.69 -20.25 -21.53
C LEU A 368 -14.89 -21.12 -21.91
N GLN A 369 -15.58 -20.83 -23.02
CA GLN A 369 -16.78 -21.57 -23.40
C GLN A 369 -16.59 -23.10 -23.39
N PRO A 370 -15.50 -23.69 -23.95
CA PRO A 370 -15.31 -25.14 -23.92
C PRO A 370 -15.18 -25.71 -22.50
N GLN A 371 -14.51 -25.00 -21.59
CA GLN A 371 -14.34 -25.39 -20.20
C GLN A 371 -15.67 -25.29 -19.45
N LEU A 372 -16.41 -24.19 -19.64
CA LEU A 372 -17.72 -23.95 -19.03
C LEU A 372 -18.74 -25.01 -19.47
N GLU A 373 -18.76 -25.39 -20.75
CA GLU A 373 -19.61 -26.46 -21.27
C GLU A 373 -19.29 -27.83 -20.65
N ALA A 374 -18.00 -28.11 -20.41
CA ALA A 374 -17.56 -29.37 -19.79
C ALA A 374 -17.99 -29.51 -18.32
N VAL A 375 -18.33 -28.40 -17.65
CA VAL A 375 -18.57 -28.35 -16.19
C VAL A 375 -19.97 -27.84 -15.82
N ALA A 376 -20.80 -27.49 -16.81
CA ALA A 376 -22.10 -26.83 -16.62
C ALA A 376 -23.02 -27.49 -15.57
N GLY A 377 -22.98 -28.81 -15.43
CA GLY A 377 -23.79 -29.55 -14.45
C GLY A 377 -23.22 -29.60 -13.01
N LYS A 378 -22.12 -28.90 -12.73
CA LYS A 378 -21.39 -28.95 -11.44
C LYS A 378 -21.27 -27.59 -10.75
N VAL A 379 -21.88 -26.55 -11.31
CA VAL A 379 -21.74 -25.17 -10.79
C VAL A 379 -22.36 -25.04 -9.40
N ASP A 380 -23.52 -25.65 -9.16
CA ASP A 380 -24.18 -25.62 -7.86
C ASP A 380 -23.32 -26.29 -6.77
N ASP A 381 -22.72 -27.44 -7.07
CA ASP A 381 -21.81 -28.16 -6.16
C ASP A 381 -20.55 -27.31 -5.83
N LEU A 382 -20.00 -26.62 -6.83
CA LEU A 382 -18.88 -25.69 -6.63
C LEU A 382 -19.31 -24.53 -5.74
N ASN A 383 -20.46 -23.91 -6.02
CA ASN A 383 -20.96 -22.78 -5.24
C ASN A 383 -21.22 -23.16 -3.78
N GLU A 384 -21.81 -24.32 -3.52
CA GLU A 384 -21.98 -24.84 -2.16
C GLU A 384 -20.62 -25.03 -1.47
N THR A 385 -19.61 -25.54 -2.20
CA THR A 385 -18.24 -25.71 -1.68
C THR A 385 -17.58 -24.38 -1.34
N LEU A 386 -17.71 -23.37 -2.20
CA LEU A 386 -17.13 -22.04 -1.99
C LEU A 386 -17.81 -21.32 -0.81
N GLN A 387 -19.14 -21.37 -0.76
CA GLN A 387 -19.93 -20.70 0.28
C GLN A 387 -19.69 -21.31 1.67
N SER A 388 -19.51 -22.62 1.75
CA SER A 388 -19.29 -23.35 3.00
C SER A 388 -17.83 -23.45 3.42
N LEU A 389 -16.89 -22.82 2.70
CA LEU A 389 -15.46 -22.95 2.96
C LEU A 389 -15.09 -22.47 4.36
N SER A 390 -14.83 -23.43 5.26
CA SER A 390 -14.41 -23.20 6.65
C SER A 390 -13.63 -24.42 7.19
N PRO A 391 -12.36 -24.63 6.76
CA PRO A 391 -11.58 -25.78 7.22
C PRO A 391 -11.32 -25.72 8.72
N ASP A 392 -11.52 -26.86 9.42
CA ASP A 392 -11.46 -26.89 10.88
C ASP A 392 -10.11 -26.49 11.47
N ASN A 393 -9.02 -26.76 10.74
CA ASN A 393 -7.65 -26.42 11.17
C ASN A 393 -7.35 -24.91 11.17
N VAL A 394 -8.21 -24.08 10.58
CA VAL A 394 -8.05 -22.61 10.52
C VAL A 394 -9.25 -21.86 11.11
N ARG A 395 -10.19 -22.57 11.75
CA ARG A 395 -11.42 -21.97 12.29
C ARG A 395 -11.16 -20.94 13.39
N ASP A 396 -10.18 -21.19 14.26
CA ASP A 396 -9.81 -20.25 15.33
C ASP A 396 -9.12 -19.00 14.77
N PHE A 397 -8.32 -19.16 13.72
CA PHE A 397 -7.74 -18.03 12.98
C PHE A 397 -8.86 -17.18 12.37
N LEU A 398 -9.80 -17.78 11.65
CA LEU A 398 -10.93 -17.09 11.02
C LEU A 398 -11.75 -16.31 12.07
N ARG A 399 -12.12 -16.95 13.18
CA ARG A 399 -12.84 -16.28 14.28
C ARG A 399 -12.01 -15.18 14.94
N GLY A 400 -10.69 -15.33 15.00
CA GLY A 400 -9.77 -14.27 15.43
C GLY A 400 -9.82 -13.07 14.49
N ALA A 401 -9.70 -13.32 13.18
CA ALA A 401 -9.74 -12.29 12.15
C ALA A 401 -11.08 -11.54 12.11
N VAL A 402 -12.21 -12.26 12.15
CA VAL A 402 -13.55 -11.65 12.25
C VAL A 402 -13.65 -10.76 13.49
N ARG A 403 -13.23 -11.24 14.67
CA ARG A 403 -13.26 -10.44 15.91
C ARG A 403 -12.41 -9.18 15.86
N LYS A 404 -11.29 -9.20 15.13
CA LYS A 404 -10.43 -8.01 14.91
C LYS A 404 -11.11 -6.95 14.03
N LEU A 405 -11.99 -7.38 13.11
CA LEU A 405 -12.75 -6.48 12.23
C LEU A 405 -14.02 -5.97 12.91
N ASP A 406 -14.86 -6.89 13.39
CA ASP A 406 -16.09 -6.60 14.11
C ASP A 406 -16.36 -7.70 15.17
N PRO A 407 -16.13 -7.41 16.47
CA PRO A 407 -16.34 -8.39 17.54
C PRO A 407 -17.81 -8.78 17.74
N ALA A 408 -18.77 -8.03 17.18
CA ALA A 408 -20.19 -8.36 17.26
C ALA A 408 -20.60 -9.46 16.25
N ARG A 409 -19.82 -9.70 15.20
CA ARG A 409 -20.11 -10.67 14.12
C ARG A 409 -19.71 -12.10 14.48
N THR A 410 -20.15 -12.58 15.63
CA THR A 410 -19.91 -13.97 16.06
C THR A 410 -20.66 -15.01 15.21
N ASP A 411 -21.59 -14.56 14.37
CA ASP A 411 -22.34 -15.36 13.40
C ASP A 411 -21.50 -15.76 12.17
N LEU A 412 -20.39 -15.07 11.90
CA LEU A 412 -19.58 -15.34 10.72
C LEU A 412 -18.56 -16.45 10.97
N ASP A 413 -18.70 -17.54 10.21
CA ASP A 413 -17.82 -18.71 10.35
C ASP A 413 -17.34 -19.29 9.01
N THR A 414 -17.55 -18.60 7.88
CA THR A 414 -17.01 -18.97 6.56
C THR A 414 -16.03 -17.93 6.04
N PHE A 415 -15.05 -18.36 5.25
CA PHE A 415 -14.10 -17.43 4.61
C PHE A 415 -14.81 -16.45 3.69
N MET A 416 -15.90 -16.87 3.02
CA MET A 416 -16.65 -16.01 2.11
C MET A 416 -17.30 -14.84 2.84
N ALA A 417 -17.90 -15.10 4.00
CA ALA A 417 -18.50 -14.05 4.82
C ALA A 417 -17.44 -13.16 5.50
N PHE A 418 -16.30 -13.73 5.87
CA PHE A 418 -15.15 -12.96 6.33
C PHE A 418 -14.61 -12.02 5.25
N SER A 419 -14.41 -12.49 4.02
CA SER A 419 -13.91 -11.66 2.91
C SER A 419 -14.85 -10.48 2.61
N GLU A 420 -16.17 -10.69 2.61
CA GLU A 420 -17.13 -9.58 2.45
C GLU A 420 -17.01 -8.55 3.58
N LEU A 421 -16.88 -9.00 4.85
CA LEU A 421 -16.70 -8.09 5.98
C LEU A 421 -15.36 -7.33 5.91
N ASP A 422 -14.28 -8.04 5.55
CA ASP A 422 -12.94 -7.46 5.46
C ASP A 422 -12.85 -6.39 4.37
N ASP A 423 -13.45 -6.64 3.19
CA ASP A 423 -13.57 -5.66 2.13
C ASP A 423 -14.28 -4.39 2.65
N VAL A 424 -15.46 -4.54 3.27
CA VAL A 424 -16.23 -3.40 3.80
C VAL A 424 -15.42 -2.61 4.83
N VAL A 425 -14.80 -3.29 5.80
CA VAL A 425 -14.07 -2.63 6.90
C VAL A 425 -12.80 -1.97 6.39
N THR A 426 -12.05 -2.63 5.50
CA THR A 426 -10.79 -2.12 4.94
C THR A 426 -11.02 -0.84 4.15
N PHE A 427 -12.00 -0.81 3.24
CA PHE A 427 -12.26 0.39 2.44
C PHE A 427 -13.04 1.47 3.20
N ALA A 428 -13.85 1.10 4.21
CA ALA A 428 -14.41 2.10 5.12
C ALA A 428 -13.32 2.80 5.94
N ARG A 429 -12.26 2.08 6.35
CA ARG A 429 -11.09 2.67 7.03
C ARG A 429 -10.27 3.56 6.08
N LEU A 430 -10.07 3.14 4.83
CA LEU A 430 -9.40 3.97 3.82
C LEU A 430 -10.15 5.28 3.59
N HIS A 431 -11.47 5.21 3.45
CA HIS A 431 -12.33 6.39 3.22
C HIS A 431 -12.67 7.17 4.48
N SER A 432 -12.15 6.79 5.66
CA SER A 432 -12.47 7.49 6.90
C SER A 432 -12.06 8.97 6.80
N HIS A 433 -12.88 9.87 7.32
CA HIS A 433 -12.59 11.31 7.33
C HIS A 433 -11.80 11.76 8.57
N VAL A 434 -11.77 10.88 9.58
CA VAL A 434 -11.10 11.06 10.88
C VAL A 434 -9.82 10.24 10.91
#